data_AF-X1DR24-F1
#
_entry.id   AF-X1DR24-F1
#
_cell.length_a   1.000
_cell.length_b   1.000
_cell.length_c   1.000
_cell.angle_alpha   90.00
_cell.angle_beta   90.00
_cell.angle_gamma   90.00
#
_symmetry.space_group_name_H-M   'P 1'
#
loop_
_entity.id
_entity.type
_entity.pdbx_description
1 polymer ?
#
loop_
_entity_poly.entity_id
_entity_poly.type
_entity_poly.pdbx_seq_one_letter_code
_entity_poly.pdbx_strand_id
1 'polypeptide(L)' 'MELVLEKVNKLKGNIFVPGDKSISHRSLILGSIAQGETRIYNFLNSLDCLKTLECMQA' A
#
# COMPACT_ATOMS: atom_id res chain seq x y z
N MET A 1 14.02 -9.44 13.02
CA MET A 1 14.65 -8.11 13.14
C MET A 1 14.18 -7.54 14.46
N GLU A 2 15.11 -7.15 15.32
CA GLU A 2 14.78 -6.52 16.61
C GLU A 2 14.85 -5.00 16.46
N LEU A 3 13.85 -4.29 16.99
CA LEU A 3 13.76 -2.84 16.93
C LEU A 3 14.01 -2.28 18.33
N VAL A 4 15.11 -1.57 18.52
CA VAL A 4 15.41 -0.85 19.77
C VAL A 4 15.04 0.63 19.58
N LEU A 5 14.27 1.19 20.50
CA LEU A 5 13.82 2.58 20.45
C LEU A 5 14.29 3.34 21.70
N GLU A 6 14.76 4.57 21.50
CA GLU A 6 15.10 5.49 22.58
C GLU A 6 14.07 6.61 22.70
N LYS A 7 13.95 7.18 23.91
CA LYS A 7 12.99 8.26 24.18
C LYS A 7 13.36 9.51 23.39
N VAL A 8 12.41 10.02 22.61
CA VAL A 8 12.50 11.32 21.93
C VAL A 8 11.65 12.37 22.64
N ASN A 9 12.16 13.60 22.71
CA ASN A 9 11.46 14.71 23.37
C ASN A 9 10.32 15.31 22.51
N LYS A 10 10.50 15.36 21.18
CA LYS A 10 9.51 15.90 20.24
C LYS A 10 9.79 15.42 18.81
N LEU A 11 8.75 15.14 18.03
CA LEU A 11 8.82 14.98 16.58
C LEU A 11 8.40 16.30 15.90
N LYS A 12 9.16 16.73 14.88
CA LYS A 12 8.84 17.93 14.08
C LYS A 12 9.28 17.72 12.64
N GLY A 13 8.37 17.95 11.69
CA GLY A 13 8.64 17.83 10.26
C GLY A 13 7.36 17.56 9.49
N ASN A 14 7.48 17.52 8.17
CA ASN A 14 6.43 17.06 7.26
C ASN A 14 6.94 15.82 6.56
N ILE A 15 6.09 14.81 6.42
CA ILE A 15 6.40 13.59 5.70
C ILE A 15 5.25 13.25 4.75
N PHE A 16 5.58 12.49 3.71
CA PHE A 16 4.58 11.77 2.93
C PHE A 16 4.54 10.34 3.42
N VAL A 17 3.35 9.89 3.81
CA VAL A 17 3.14 8.48 4.14
C VAL A 17 2.89 7.68 2.87
N PRO A 18 3.20 6.37 2.86
CA PRO A 18 2.83 5.48 1.77
C PRO A 18 1.32 5.46 1.51
N GLY A 19 0.92 4.83 0.40
CA GLY A 19 -0.49 4.57 0.07
C GLY A 19 -1.25 3.82 1.17
N ASP A 20 -2.57 3.91 1.14
CA ASP A 20 -3.43 3.17 2.07
C ASP A 20 -3.53 1.69 1.68
N LYS A 21 -3.38 0.80 2.67
CA LYS A 21 -3.42 -0.66 2.44
C LYS A 21 -4.78 -1.11 1.92
N SER A 22 -5.85 -0.64 2.55
CA SER A 22 -7.20 -1.10 2.22
C SER A 22 -7.66 -0.58 0.85
N ILE A 23 -7.29 0.65 0.49
CA ILE A 23 -7.51 1.20 -0.85
C ILE A 23 -6.69 0.43 -1.88
N SER A 24 -5.42 0.10 -1.58
CA SER A 24 -4.56 -0.66 -2.49
C SER A 24 -5.15 -2.04 -2.81
N HIS A 25 -5.61 -2.80 -1.81
CA HIS A 25 -6.34 -4.07 -2.04
C HIS A 25 -7.57 -3.88 -2.93
N ARG A 26 -8.44 -2.93 -2.58
CA ARG A 26 -9.70 -2.72 -3.31
C ARG A 26 -9.46 -2.21 -4.74
N SER A 27 -8.45 -1.39 -4.95
CA SER A 27 -8.10 -0.88 -6.27
C SER A 27 -7.71 -2.00 -7.23
N LEU A 28 -7.00 -3.03 -6.75
CA LEU A 28 -6.67 -4.22 -7.52
C LEU A 28 -7.91 -5.09 -7.80
N ILE A 29 -8.72 -5.36 -6.77
CA ILE A 29 -9.93 -6.19 -6.90
C ILE A 29 -10.95 -5.57 -7.86
N LEU A 30 -11.17 -4.25 -7.76
CA LEU A 30 -12.10 -3.55 -8.65
C LEU A 30 -11.50 -3.38 -10.05
N GLY A 31 -10.19 -3.12 -10.15
CA GLY A 31 -9.49 -2.97 -11.41
C GLY A 31 -9.43 -4.27 -12.23
N SER A 32 -9.36 -5.44 -11.58
CA SER A 32 -9.30 -6.74 -12.26
C SER A 32 -10.62 -7.16 -12.92
N ILE A 33 -11.74 -6.61 -12.46
CA ILE A 33 -13.08 -6.89 -13.02
C ILE A 33 -13.64 -5.74 -13.86
N ALA A 34 -12.93 -4.61 -13.93
CA ALA A 34 -13.33 -3.46 -14.73
C ALA A 34 -13.08 -3.71 -16.22
N GLN A 35 -13.85 -3.02 -17.08
CA GLN A 35 -13.59 -3.00 -18.52
C GLN A 35 -12.61 -1.87 -18.86
N GLY A 36 -11.55 -2.19 -19.61
CA GLY A 36 -10.52 -1.24 -20.05
C GLY A 36 -9.30 -1.19 -19.13
N GLU A 37 -8.53 -0.10 -19.22
CA GLU A 37 -7.30 0.08 -18.44
C GLU A 37 -7.58 0.80 -17.11
N THR A 38 -7.16 0.19 -15.99
CA THR A 38 -7.16 0.83 -14.68
C THR A 38 -5.74 1.26 -14.30
N ARG A 39 -5.50 2.56 -14.09
CA ARG A 39 -4.22 3.12 -13.63
C ARG A 39 -4.33 3.54 -12.17
N ILE A 40 -3.49 2.96 -11.30
CA ILE A 40 -3.50 3.20 -9.86
C ILE A 40 -2.24 3.99 -9.47
N TYR A 41 -2.41 5.13 -8.80
CA TYR A 41 -1.32 5.96 -8.30
C TYR A 41 -1.23 5.86 -6.78
N ASN A 42 -0.01 6.05 -6.24
CA ASN A 42 0.26 5.91 -4.81
C ASN A 42 -0.17 4.55 -4.22
N PHE A 43 0.02 3.48 -5.00
CA PHE A 43 -0.24 2.11 -4.55
C PHE A 43 0.70 1.73 -3.40
N LEU A 44 0.16 1.12 -2.34
CA LEU A 44 0.97 0.62 -1.23
C LEU A 44 1.71 -0.66 -1.65
N ASN A 45 3.01 -0.53 -1.90
CA ASN A 45 3.88 -1.67 -2.21
C ASN A 45 4.24 -2.51 -0.97
N SER A 46 3.22 -3.06 -0.32
CA SER A 46 3.36 -3.98 0.83
C SER A 46 3.20 -5.43 0.38
N LEU A 47 3.74 -6.37 1.17
CA LEU A 47 3.61 -7.80 0.90
C LEU A 47 2.14 -8.23 0.77
N ASP A 48 1.26 -7.74 1.66
CA ASP A 48 -0.19 -8.01 1.62
C ASP A 48 -0.80 -7.60 0.27
N CYS A 49 -0.52 -6.37 -0.18
CA CYS A 49 -1.09 -5.87 -1.44
C CYS A 49 -0.49 -6.56 -2.67
N LEU A 50 0.80 -6.90 -2.64
CA LEU A 50 1.43 -7.69 -3.70
C LEU A 50 0.83 -9.10 -3.80
N LYS A 51 0.51 -9.74 -2.67
CA LYS A 51 -0.21 -11.02 -2.68
C LYS A 51 -1.61 -10.92 -3.27
N THR A 52 -2.29 -9.79 -3.07
CA THR A 52 -3.55 -9.55 -3.78
C THR A 52 -3.35 -9.40 -5.28
N LEU A 53 -2.31 -8.68 -5.71
CA LEU A 53 -1.98 -8.56 -7.14
C LEU A 53 -1.71 -9.93 -7.77
N GLU A 54 -0.87 -10.76 -7.12
CA GLU A 54 -0.60 -12.14 -7.56
C GLU A 54 -1.90 -12.94 -7.71
N CYS A 55 -2.81 -12.87 -6.72
CA CYS A 55 -4.11 -13.56 -6.81
C CYS A 55 -5.00 -13.05 -7.95
N MET A 56 -4.94 -11.77 -8.30
CA MET A 56 -5.74 -11.21 -9.40
C MET A 56 -5.15 -11.50 -10.80
N GLN A 57 -3.90 -11.98 -10.86
CA GLN A 57 -3.21 -12.34 -12.11
C GLN A 57 -3.32 -13.83 -12.46
N ALA A 58 -3.79 -14.67 -11.54
CA ALA A 58 -4.01 -16.11 -11.72
C ALA A 58 -5.28 -16.40 -12.53
#